data_AF-A0AAJ2H3A6-F1
#
_entry.id   AF-A0AAJ2H3A6-F1
#
_cell.length_a   1.000
_cell.length_b   1.000
_cell.length_c   1.000
_cell.angle_alpha   90.00
_cell.angle_beta   90.00
_cell.angle_gamma   90.00
#
_symmetry.space_group_name_H-M   'P 1'
#
loop_
_entity.id
_entity.type
_entity.pdbx_description
1 polymer ?
#
loop_
_entity_poly.entity_id
_entity_poly.type
_entity_poly.pdbx_seq_one_letter_code
_entity_poly.pdbx_strand_id
1 'polypeptide(L)'
;TEVNYFEATGTGGYVVYSTKNFVLRGSAGVGIGIADLKVKTNIGTNKTDASFVVFPFGLEANYLVPNTNLSFFGTANYKLYLDVGDERIRCADGTISAESGYNVCDNNDGFAKDTNFPIGQMKGMQLGIGAKLYY
;
A
#
# COMPACT_ATOMS: atom_id res chain seq x y z
N THR A 1 5.32 -7.95 14.50
CA THR A 1 5.06 -6.54 14.20
C THR A 1 3.64 -6.40 13.76
N GLU A 2 2.87 -5.53 14.41
CA GLU A 2 1.51 -5.19 13.98
C GLU A 2 1.58 -3.86 13.22
N VAL A 3 0.94 -3.79 12.06
CA VAL A 3 0.94 -2.61 11.18
C VAL A 3 -0.50 -2.23 10.91
N ASN A 4 -0.93 -1.08 11.43
CA ASN A 4 -2.20 -0.46 11.05
C ASN A 4 -1.89 0.71 10.14
N TYR A 5 -2.55 0.82 9.00
CA TYR A 5 -2.29 1.95 8.10
C TYR A 5 -3.58 2.48 7.50
N PHE A 6 -3.53 3.75 7.16
CA PHE A 6 -4.53 4.45 6.37
C PHE A 6 -3.86 4.97 5.10
N GLU A 7 -4.46 4.68 3.95
CA GLU A 7 -3.99 5.19 2.66
C GLU A 7 -5.13 5.85 1.89
N ALA A 8 -4.81 6.93 1.19
CA ALA A 8 -5.69 7.58 0.23
C ALA A 8 -5.02 7.52 -1.15
N THR A 9 -5.67 6.86 -2.11
CA THR A 9 -5.15 6.67 -3.46
C THR A 9 -6.08 7.20 -4.52
N GLY A 10 -5.55 7.97 -5.48
CA GLY A 10 -6.24 8.31 -6.71
C GLY A 10 -5.71 7.46 -7.86
N THR A 11 -6.61 6.84 -8.64
CA THR A 11 -6.23 6.04 -9.82
C THR A 11 -6.91 6.55 -11.08
N GLY A 12 -6.14 6.61 -12.17
CA GLY A 12 -6.64 6.82 -13.52
C GLY A 12 -6.64 5.49 -14.27
N GLY A 13 -7.64 5.28 -15.13
CA GLY A 13 -7.76 4.07 -15.95
C GLY A 13 -7.84 4.40 -17.43
N TYR A 14 -7.24 3.54 -18.26
CA TYR A 14 -7.30 3.64 -19.72
C TYR A 14 -7.63 2.28 -20.34
N VAL A 15 -8.47 2.27 -21.38
CA VAL A 15 -8.80 1.06 -22.14
C VAL A 15 -7.65 0.77 -23.09
N VAL A 16 -6.83 -0.23 -22.74
CA VAL A 16 -5.64 -0.63 -23.51
C VAL A 16 -6.05 -1.37 -24.77
N TYR A 17 -7.10 -2.20 -24.68
CA TYR A 17 -7.58 -3.00 -25.78
C TYR A 17 -9.08 -3.24 -25.67
N SER A 18 -9.81 -3.17 -26.77
CA SER A 18 -11.24 -3.41 -26.80
C SER A 18 -11.66 -4.06 -28.12
N THR A 19 -12.46 -5.12 -27.99
CA THR A 19 -13.15 -5.81 -29.06
C THR A 19 -14.61 -6.03 -28.65
N LYS A 20 -15.43 -6.60 -29.54
CA LYS A 20 -16.86 -6.85 -29.28
C LYS A 20 -17.13 -7.58 -27.95
N ASN A 21 -16.29 -8.55 -27.59
CA ASN A 21 -16.53 -9.42 -26.44
C ASN A 21 -15.43 -9.34 -25.38
N PHE A 22 -14.39 -8.54 -25.58
CA PHE A 22 -13.26 -8.49 -24.66
C PHE A 22 -12.73 -7.06 -24.50
N VAL A 23 -12.51 -6.65 -23.26
CA VAL A 23 -11.99 -5.33 -22.88
C VAL A 23 -10.87 -5.50 -21.88
N LEU A 24 -9.71 -4.93 -22.19
CA LEU A 24 -8.57 -4.82 -21.28
C LEU A 24 -8.40 -3.37 -20.85
N ARG A 25 -8.39 -3.13 -19.55
CA ARG A 25 -8.19 -1.81 -18.94
C ARG A 25 -6.94 -1.86 -18.07
N GLY A 26 -6.03 -0.92 -18.29
CA GLY A 26 -4.93 -0.64 -17.38
C GLY A 26 -5.31 0.49 -16.45
N SER A 27 -4.83 0.46 -15.21
CA SER A 27 -4.92 1.58 -14.28
C SER A 27 -3.58 1.84 -13.61
N ALA A 28 -3.32 3.11 -13.34
CA ALA A 28 -2.16 3.55 -12.58
C ALA A 28 -2.56 4.76 -11.75
N GLY A 29 -1.87 4.98 -10.64
CA GLY A 29 -2.20 6.07 -9.76
C GLY A 29 -1.09 6.42 -8.80
N VAL A 30 -1.43 7.35 -7.92
CA VAL A 30 -0.59 7.77 -6.81
C VAL A 30 -1.46 8.00 -5.59
N GLY A 31 -0.90 7.75 -4.43
CA GLY A 31 -1.53 7.99 -3.16
C GLY A 31 -0.51 8.29 -2.08
N ILE A 32 -1.03 8.66 -0.93
CA ILE A 32 -0.26 8.89 0.28
C ILE A 32 -0.90 8.08 1.41
N GLY A 33 -0.10 7.70 2.39
CA GLY A 33 -0.61 7.02 3.56
C GLY A 33 0.25 7.23 4.78
N ILE A 34 -0.34 6.87 5.91
CA ILE A 34 0.26 6.89 7.24
C ILE A 34 0.10 5.50 7.85
N ALA A 35 1.13 5.00 8.53
CA ALA A 35 1.12 3.72 9.22
C ALA A 35 1.52 3.90 10.69
N ASP A 36 0.72 3.34 11.59
CA ASP A 36 1.06 3.08 13.00
C ASP A 36 1.65 1.67 13.09
N LEU A 37 2.87 1.61 13.59
CA LEU A 37 3.68 0.40 13.67
C LEU A 37 3.95 0.07 15.13
N LYS A 38 3.54 -1.14 15.53
CA LYS A 38 3.85 -1.70 16.85
C LYS A 38 4.88 -2.82 16.71
N VAL A 39 6.09 -2.56 17.18
CA VAL A 39 7.16 -3.56 17.23
C VAL A 39 7.25 -4.11 18.65
N LYS A 40 6.94 -5.40 18.80
CA LYS A 40 7.20 -6.15 20.05
C LYS A 40 8.67 -6.57 20.03
N THR A 41 9.45 -6.08 20.98
CA THR A 41 10.82 -6.52 21.24
C THR A 41 10.86 -7.36 22.51
N ASN A 42 11.98 -8.03 22.80
CA ASN A 42 12.16 -8.78 24.05
C ASN A 42 12.18 -7.89 25.30
N ILE A 43 12.20 -6.56 25.15
CA ILE A 43 12.36 -5.57 26.21
C ILE A 43 11.13 -4.66 26.36
N GLY A 44 10.17 -4.70 25.43
CA GLY A 44 9.01 -3.80 25.44
C GLY A 44 8.23 -3.78 24.11
N THR A 45 7.22 -2.91 24.02
CA THR A 45 6.48 -2.65 22.77
C THR A 45 6.69 -1.21 22.34
N ASN A 46 7.40 -1.01 21.24
CA ASN A 46 7.67 0.34 20.71
C ASN A 46 6.62 0.69 19.66
N LYS A 47 6.14 1.94 19.69
CA LYS A 47 5.19 2.50 18.71
C LYS A 47 5.90 3.52 17.84
N THR A 48 5.64 3.52 16.54
CA THR A 48 6.16 4.53 15.63
C THR A 48 5.15 4.85 14.53
N ASP A 49 5.22 6.06 14.01
CA ASP A 49 4.43 6.52 12.88
C ASP A 49 5.32 6.66 11.64
N ALA A 50 4.85 6.17 10.51
CA ALA A 50 5.53 6.29 9.22
C ALA A 50 4.60 6.88 8.16
N SER A 51 5.15 7.69 7.25
CA SER A 51 4.43 8.25 6.11
C SER A 51 5.01 7.70 4.80
N PHE A 52 4.15 7.29 3.88
CA PHE A 52 4.57 6.69 2.61
C PHE A 52 3.79 7.24 1.43
N VAL A 53 4.40 7.16 0.25
CA VAL A 53 3.73 7.32 -1.04
C VAL A 53 3.47 5.94 -1.63
N VAL A 54 2.30 5.76 -2.22
CA VAL A 54 1.89 4.51 -2.86
C VAL A 54 1.62 4.74 -4.34
N PHE A 55 2.12 3.84 -5.18
CA PHE A 55 1.87 3.78 -6.61
C PHE A 55 1.07 2.51 -6.90
N PRO A 56 -0.27 2.58 -6.93
CA PRO A 56 -1.10 1.49 -7.39
C PRO A 56 -1.04 1.34 -8.92
N PHE A 57 -0.90 0.09 -9.36
CA PHE A 57 -1.00 -0.34 -10.75
C PHE A 57 -2.05 -1.45 -10.84
N GLY A 58 -2.82 -1.47 -11.91
CA GLY A 58 -3.87 -2.45 -12.10
C GLY A 58 -4.06 -2.83 -13.55
N LEU A 59 -4.50 -4.06 -13.76
CA LEU A 59 -4.93 -4.59 -15.03
C LEU A 59 -6.26 -5.31 -14.80
N GLU A 60 -7.30 -4.93 -15.55
CA GLU A 60 -8.60 -5.58 -15.55
C GLU A 60 -8.93 -6.08 -16.95
N ALA A 61 -9.13 -7.39 -17.10
CA ALA A 61 -9.62 -8.01 -18.31
C ALA A 61 -11.09 -8.38 -18.10
N ASN A 62 -11.97 -7.95 -19.01
CA ASN A 62 -13.39 -8.29 -19.01
C ASN A 62 -13.71 -9.07 -20.29
N TYR A 63 -14.49 -10.14 -20.16
CA TYR A 63 -15.08 -10.88 -21.26
C TYR A 63 -16.60 -10.77 -21.18
N LEU A 64 -17.19 -10.13 -22.19
CA LEU A 64 -18.65 -10.01 -22.33
C LEU A 64 -19.17 -11.26 -23.06
N VAL A 65 -20.12 -11.95 -22.42
CA VAL A 65 -20.70 -13.16 -22.99
C VAL A 65 -21.71 -12.75 -24.09
N PRO A 66 -21.51 -13.21 -25.34
CA PRO A 66 -22.36 -12.81 -26.46
C PRO A 66 -23.85 -13.08 -26.22
N ASN A 67 -24.71 -12.15 -26.63
CA ASN A 67 -26.17 -12.24 -26.50
C ASN A 67 -26.66 -12.40 -25.05
N THR A 68 -25.87 -11.99 -24.07
CA THR A 68 -26.27 -11.95 -22.67
C THR A 68 -25.79 -10.65 -22.03
N ASN A 69 -26.35 -10.31 -20.88
CA ASN A 69 -25.86 -9.19 -20.08
C ASN A 69 -24.82 -9.61 -19.04
N LEU A 70 -24.20 -10.78 -19.22
CA LEU A 70 -23.20 -11.32 -18.32
C LEU A 70 -21.79 -10.93 -18.81
N SER A 71 -20.94 -10.48 -17.90
CA SER A 71 -19.50 -10.37 -18.16
C SER A 71 -18.70 -11.05 -17.08
N PHE A 72 -17.64 -11.73 -17.45
CA PHE A 72 -16.61 -12.20 -16.53
C PHE A 72 -15.47 -11.21 -16.48
N PHE A 73 -14.86 -11.03 -15.32
CA PHE A 73 -13.70 -10.18 -15.18
C PHE A 73 -12.61 -10.85 -14.36
N GLY A 74 -11.37 -10.51 -14.70
CA GLY A 74 -10.18 -10.84 -13.93
C GLY A 74 -9.35 -9.57 -13.70
N THR A 75 -8.85 -9.40 -12.49
CA THR A 75 -8.02 -8.26 -12.09
C THR A 75 -6.69 -8.74 -11.55
N ALA A 76 -5.61 -8.04 -11.93
CA ALA A 76 -4.32 -8.13 -11.30
C ALA A 76 -3.89 -6.72 -10.88
N ASN A 77 -3.79 -6.48 -9.58
CA ASN A 77 -3.39 -5.20 -9.01
C ASN A 77 -2.08 -5.37 -8.26
N TYR A 78 -1.22 -4.37 -8.35
CA TYR A 78 0.05 -4.30 -7.64
C TYR A 78 0.18 -2.93 -7.01
N LYS A 79 0.62 -2.88 -5.75
CA LYS A 79 0.92 -1.61 -5.07
C LYS A 79 2.40 -1.55 -4.74
N LEU A 80 3.06 -0.52 -5.27
CA LEU A 80 4.42 -0.18 -4.89
C LEU A 80 4.37 0.90 -3.82
N TYR A 81 5.05 0.69 -2.71
CA TYR A 81 5.16 1.67 -1.63
C TYR A 81 6.58 2.22 -1.59
N LEU A 82 6.70 3.54 -1.52
CA LEU A 82 7.94 4.27 -1.29
C LEU A 82 7.81 5.05 0.02
N ASP A 83 8.83 4.95 0.87
CA ASP A 83 8.92 5.73 2.09
C ASP A 83 9.19 7.20 1.75
N VAL A 84 8.48 8.12 2.40
CA VAL A 84 8.67 9.57 2.23
C VAL A 84 9.02 10.24 3.57
N GLY A 85 9.36 9.45 4.59
CA GLY A 85 9.88 9.96 5.85
C GLY A 85 11.22 10.68 5.68
N ASP A 86 11.27 11.92 6.21
CA ASP A 86 12.50 12.57 6.65
C ASP A 86 13.23 11.61 7.61
N GLU A 87 14.55 11.49 7.53
CA GLU A 87 15.38 10.54 8.31
C GLU A 87 15.33 10.75 9.84
N ARG A 88 14.45 11.64 10.30
CA ARG A 88 14.25 12.02 11.69
C ARG A 88 13.12 11.18 12.28
N ILE A 89 13.49 10.26 13.15
CA ILE A 89 12.57 9.39 13.87
C ILE A 89 11.71 10.27 14.80
N ARG A 90 10.39 10.24 14.59
CA ARG A 90 9.42 10.81 15.54
C ARG A 90 9.20 9.83 16.68
N CYS A 91 9.47 10.27 17.90
CA CYS A 91 9.26 9.50 19.12
C CYS A 91 7.76 9.45 19.47
N ALA A 92 7.35 8.47 20.29
CA ALA A 92 5.94 8.28 20.65
C ALA A 92 5.32 9.45 21.44
N ASP A 93 6.15 10.35 21.97
CA ASP A 93 5.76 11.61 22.63
C ASP A 93 5.58 12.79 21.65
N GLY A 94 5.74 12.56 20.34
CA GLY A 94 5.63 13.59 19.30
C GLY A 94 6.90 14.42 19.09
N THR A 95 7.97 14.15 19.83
CA THR A 95 9.27 14.81 19.62
C THR A 95 9.98 14.26 18.39
N ILE A 96 10.75 15.12 17.72
CA ILE A 96 11.55 14.75 16.56
C ILE A 96 12.97 14.53 17.05
N SER A 97 13.48 13.29 16.99
CA SER A 97 14.88 13.03 17.29
C SER A 97 15.75 13.51 16.14
N ALA A 98 16.77 14.31 16.45
CA ALA A 98 17.82 14.70 15.53
C ALA A 98 18.91 13.62 15.38
N GLU A 99 18.83 12.56 16.19
CA GLU A 99 19.82 11.48 16.21
C GLU A 99 19.42 10.34 15.28
N SER A 100 20.42 9.74 14.63
CA SER A 100 20.26 8.52 13.85
C SER A 100 21.10 7.42 14.49
N GLY A 101 20.48 6.37 15.04
CA GLY A 101 21.22 5.27 15.68
C GLY A 101 20.35 4.24 16.42
N TYR A 102 20.98 3.36 17.19
CA TYR A 102 20.33 2.28 17.95
C TYR A 102 19.57 2.73 19.21
N ASN A 103 19.70 4.01 19.59
CA ASN A 103 19.18 4.56 20.84
C ASN A 103 18.13 5.67 20.63
N VAL A 104 17.53 5.72 19.44
CA VAL A 104 16.65 6.84 19.10
C VAL A 104 15.32 6.68 19.84
N CYS A 105 15.03 7.66 20.70
CA CYS A 105 13.93 7.67 21.65
C CYS A 105 14.02 6.61 22.77
N ASP A 106 15.22 6.23 23.20
CA ASP A 106 15.45 5.22 24.26
C ASP A 106 14.76 5.50 25.61
N ASN A 107 14.33 6.74 25.87
CA ASN A 107 13.55 7.10 27.06
C ASN A 107 12.07 7.42 26.77
N ASN A 108 11.68 7.46 25.49
CA ASN A 108 10.36 7.91 25.03
C ASN A 108 9.71 6.90 24.05
N ASP A 109 10.10 5.62 24.12
CA ASP A 109 9.78 4.54 23.18
C ASP A 109 10.14 4.89 21.71
N GLY A 110 11.25 4.36 21.18
CA GLY A 110 11.50 4.45 19.74
C GLY A 110 12.56 3.49 19.19
N PHE A 111 12.97 3.78 17.96
CA PHE A 111 13.52 2.81 17.04
C PHE A 111 15.05 2.77 17.01
N ALA A 112 15.59 1.55 16.90
CA ALA A 112 16.93 1.33 16.39
C ALA A 112 16.98 1.48 14.86
N LYS A 113 17.96 2.25 14.38
CA LYS A 113 18.28 2.59 12.98
C LYS A 113 18.45 1.43 12.00
N ASP A 114 18.54 0.18 12.46
CA ASP A 114 18.93 -0.96 11.61
C ASP A 114 17.78 -1.89 11.18
N THR A 115 16.54 -1.47 11.35
CA THR A 115 15.44 -2.21 10.72
C THR A 115 15.20 -1.64 9.34
N ASN A 116 15.67 -2.38 8.33
CA ASN A 116 15.06 -2.38 7.00
C ASN A 116 13.55 -2.19 7.16
N PHE A 117 13.08 -0.97 6.95
CA PHE A 117 11.72 -0.61 7.28
C PHE A 117 10.78 -1.46 6.41
N PRO A 118 9.79 -2.15 7.00
CA PRO A 118 8.98 -3.13 6.28
C PRO A 118 7.87 -2.48 5.44
N ILE A 119 8.02 -1.23 4.98
CA ILE A 119 7.17 -0.73 3.88
C ILE A 119 7.36 -1.62 2.63
N GLY A 120 8.56 -2.19 2.46
CA GLY A 120 8.80 -3.26 1.48
C GLY A 120 7.90 -4.49 1.64
N GLN A 121 7.36 -4.76 2.84
CA GLN A 121 6.40 -5.85 3.12
C GLN A 121 4.95 -5.45 2.85
N MET A 122 4.65 -4.16 2.62
CA MET A 122 3.34 -3.72 2.15
C MET A 122 3.17 -3.94 0.64
N LYS A 123 4.26 -4.21 -0.10
CA LYS A 123 4.20 -4.57 -1.52
C LYS A 123 3.37 -5.84 -1.68
N GLY A 124 2.22 -5.69 -2.33
CA GLY A 124 1.25 -6.76 -2.48
C GLY A 124 0.74 -6.84 -3.90
N MET A 125 0.60 -8.08 -4.39
CA MET A 125 -0.19 -8.38 -5.58
C MET A 125 -1.56 -8.86 -5.12
N GLN A 126 -2.61 -8.23 -5.62
CA GLN A 126 -3.98 -8.67 -5.43
C GLN A 126 -4.53 -9.19 -6.75
N LEU A 127 -4.93 -10.46 -6.75
CA LEU A 127 -5.63 -11.07 -7.85
C LEU A 127 -7.12 -11.17 -7.51
N GLY A 128 -7.97 -11.00 -8.51
CA GLY A 128 -9.42 -11.08 -8.36
C GLY A 128 -10.05 -11.65 -9.61
N ILE A 129 -11.13 -12.40 -9.44
CA ILE A 129 -11.98 -12.87 -10.53
C ILE A 129 -13.43 -12.70 -10.11
N GLY A 130 -14.32 -12.49 -11.08
CA GLY A 130 -15.74 -12.40 -10.79
C GLY A 130 -16.60 -12.31 -12.03
N ALA A 131 -17.90 -12.08 -11.80
CA ALA A 131 -18.88 -11.85 -12.84
C ALA A 131 -19.70 -10.59 -12.50
N LYS A 132 -20.09 -9.85 -13.54
CA LYS A 132 -20.99 -8.70 -13.46
C LYS A 132 -22.20 -9.01 -14.34
N LEU A 133 -23.39 -8.69 -13.83
CA LEU A 133 -24.63 -8.78 -14.57
C LEU A 133 -25.15 -7.36 -14.80
N TYR A 134 -25.30 -6.98 -16.05
CA TYR A 134 -25.82 -5.68 -16.43
C TYR A 134 -27.34 -5.79 -16.58
N TYR A 135 -28.10 -4.91 -15.93
CA TYR A 135 -29.55 -4.83 -16.11
C TYR A 135 -29.88 -3.64 -17.00
#